data_AF-A0A821N3G9-F1
#
_entry.id   AF-A0A821N3G9-F1
#
_cell.length_a   1.000
_cell.length_b   1.000
_cell.length_c   1.000
_cell.angle_alpha   90.00
_cell.angle_beta   90.00
_cell.angle_gamma   90.00
#
_symmetry.space_group_name_H-M   'P 1'
#
loop_
_entity.id
_entity.type
_entity.pdbx_description
1 polymer ?
#
loop_
_entity_poly.entity_id
_entity_poly.type
_entity_poly.pdbx_seq_one_letter_code
_entity_poly.pdbx_strand_id
1 'polypeptide(L)'
;LFRQFDNGNGILSLAEIDRAIVYWHPEFGTNRQAMIRAFKAADTNGTGFIEFKEFRRFLDLLYYYNQLSDLFGQLDSNKDKRISFNEFKKGHELIGYSCTDGNSLRQEFKRIDTNHGGYILFDEVCLYLICNIS
;
A
#
# COMPACT_ATOMS: atom_id res chain seq x y z
N LEU A 1 2.85 9.80 21.19
CA LEU A 1 2.65 9.71 19.73
C LEU A 1 1.24 10.13 19.31
N PHE A 2 0.15 9.44 19.69
CA PHE A 2 -1.22 9.85 19.32
C PHE A 2 -1.52 11.35 19.58
N ARG A 3 -1.28 11.83 20.81
CA ARG A 3 -1.48 13.24 21.18
C ARG A 3 -0.61 14.26 20.42
N GLN A 4 0.45 13.82 19.74
CA GLN A 4 1.28 14.70 18.91
C GLN A 4 0.64 14.91 17.52
N PHE A 5 -0.26 14.01 17.11
CA PHE A 5 -0.97 14.05 15.84
C PHE A 5 -2.33 14.74 16.01
N ASP A 6 -2.96 14.56 17.19
CA ASP A 6 -4.28 15.06 17.55
C ASP A 6 -4.27 16.57 17.84
N ASN A 7 -5.27 17.30 17.34
CA ASN A 7 -5.48 18.72 17.65
C ASN A 7 -6.21 18.97 18.99
N GLY A 8 -6.53 17.91 19.73
CA GLY A 8 -7.22 17.94 21.02
C GLY A 8 -8.67 17.47 20.97
N ASN A 9 -9.14 16.91 19.84
CA ASN A 9 -10.48 16.37 19.70
C ASN A 9 -10.57 14.86 20.01
N GLY A 10 -9.44 14.19 20.27
CA GLY A 10 -9.37 12.78 20.64
C GLY A 10 -9.47 11.79 19.48
N ILE A 11 -9.46 12.28 18.24
CA ILE A 11 -9.56 11.50 17.00
C ILE A 11 -8.56 12.05 15.97
N LEU A 12 -8.11 11.22 15.02
CA LEU A 12 -7.22 11.69 13.96
C LEU A 12 -7.91 11.63 12.61
N SER A 13 -8.05 12.79 11.98
CA SER A 13 -8.42 12.93 10.58
C SER A 13 -7.24 12.59 9.65
N LEU A 14 -7.54 12.33 8.38
CA LEU A 14 -6.51 12.12 7.36
C LEU A 14 -5.56 13.32 7.25
N ALA A 15 -6.05 14.56 7.41
CA ALA A 15 -5.23 15.76 7.31
C ALA A 15 -4.27 15.94 8.49
N GLU A 16 -4.69 15.55 9.70
CA GLU A 16 -3.82 15.53 10.89
C GLU A 16 -2.71 14.50 10.75
N ILE A 17 -3.06 13.31 10.27
CA ILE A 17 -2.11 12.24 9.98
C ILE A 17 -1.13 12.66 8.87
N ASP A 18 -1.61 13.22 7.76
CA ASP A 18 -0.78 13.70 6.64
C ASP A 18 0.25 14.71 7.11
N ARG A 19 -0.17 15.71 7.91
CA ARG A 19 0.73 16.71 8.49
C ARG A 19 1.74 16.08 9.45
N ALA A 20 1.28 15.22 10.35
CA ALA A 20 2.11 14.67 11.41
C ALA A 20 3.15 13.67 10.86
N ILE A 21 2.79 12.86 9.85
CA ILE A 21 3.72 11.92 9.21
C ILE A 21 4.86 12.66 8.52
N VAL A 22 4.57 13.75 7.80
CA VAL A 22 5.61 14.56 7.13
C VAL A 22 6.66 15.07 8.13
N TYR A 23 6.25 15.39 9.36
CA TYR A 23 7.16 15.83 10.42
C TYR A 23 7.88 14.66 11.12
N TRP A 24 7.16 13.57 11.39
CA TRP A 24 7.67 12.46 12.20
C TRP A 24 8.54 11.49 11.40
N HIS A 25 8.08 11.09 10.21
CA HIS A 25 8.77 10.19 9.28
C HIS A 25 8.63 10.73 7.84
N PRO A 26 9.49 11.69 7.44
CA PRO A 26 9.46 12.30 6.12
C PRO A 26 9.50 11.29 4.97
N GLU A 27 10.14 10.14 5.17
CA GLU A 27 10.21 9.04 4.21
C GLU A 27 8.81 8.48 3.88
N PHE A 28 7.90 8.41 4.85
CA PHE A 28 6.53 7.95 4.65
C PHE A 28 5.62 9.06 4.13
N GLY A 29 5.97 10.33 4.40
CA GLY A 29 5.18 11.49 3.97
C GLY A 29 5.12 11.67 2.45
N THR A 30 6.06 11.09 1.70
CA THR A 30 6.04 11.10 0.23
C THR A 30 5.04 10.10 -0.36
N ASN A 31 4.64 9.09 0.42
CA ASN A 31 3.84 7.98 -0.04
C ASN A 31 2.37 8.07 0.37
N ARG A 32 1.68 9.01 -0.29
CA ARG A 32 0.28 9.30 0.02
C ARG A 32 -0.65 8.10 -0.20
N GLN A 33 -0.36 7.20 -1.15
CA GLN A 33 -1.20 6.04 -1.41
C GLN A 33 -1.11 5.02 -0.27
N ALA A 34 0.10 4.71 0.21
CA ALA A 34 0.29 3.82 1.35
C ALA A 34 -0.38 4.35 2.62
N MET A 35 -0.24 5.65 2.91
CA MET A 35 -0.88 6.29 4.05
C MET A 35 -2.41 6.21 3.99
N ILE A 36 -3.02 6.50 2.84
CA ILE A 36 -4.48 6.42 2.68
C ILE A 36 -4.97 4.98 2.84
N ARG A 37 -4.22 4.00 2.33
CA ARG A 37 -4.53 2.58 2.48
C ARG A 37 -4.45 2.15 3.95
N ALA A 38 -3.39 2.53 4.65
CA ALA A 38 -3.24 2.27 6.08
C ALA A 38 -4.36 2.90 6.90
N PHE A 39 -4.72 4.15 6.60
CA PHE A 39 -5.82 4.85 7.25
C PHE A 39 -7.14 4.08 7.09
N LYS A 40 -7.52 3.77 5.85
CA LYS A 40 -8.78 3.05 5.56
C LYS A 40 -8.82 1.65 6.17
N ALA A 41 -7.70 0.96 6.24
CA ALA A 41 -7.62 -0.39 6.81
C ALA A 41 -7.54 -0.40 8.36
N ALA A 42 -7.21 0.74 8.97
CA ALA A 42 -7.17 0.93 10.41
C ALA A 42 -8.49 1.43 11.01
N ASP A 43 -9.25 2.23 10.25
CA ASP A 43 -10.61 2.69 10.59
C ASP A 43 -11.61 1.52 10.49
N THR A 44 -11.60 0.68 11.53
CA THR A 44 -12.37 -0.58 11.56
C THR A 44 -13.85 -0.36 11.86
N ASN A 45 -14.18 0.74 12.53
CA ASN A 45 -15.56 1.11 12.81
C ASN A 45 -16.18 2.05 11.76
N GLY A 46 -15.41 2.45 10.74
CA GLY A 46 -15.90 3.20 9.59
C GLY A 46 -16.32 4.63 9.93
N THR A 47 -15.69 5.23 10.93
CA THR A 47 -16.00 6.59 11.39
C THR A 47 -15.45 7.65 10.45
N GLY A 48 -14.50 7.29 9.59
CA GLY A 48 -13.72 8.23 8.79
C GLY A 48 -12.59 8.90 9.58
N PHE A 49 -12.28 8.42 10.78
CA PHE A 49 -11.22 8.90 11.67
C PHE A 49 -10.47 7.72 12.29
N ILE A 50 -9.26 7.98 12.81
CA ILE A 50 -8.53 7.02 13.63
C ILE A 50 -8.70 7.38 15.09
N GLU A 51 -9.41 6.53 15.82
CA GLU A 51 -9.51 6.64 17.28
C GLU A 51 -8.24 6.12 17.97
N PHE A 52 -8.05 6.46 19.25
CA PHE A 52 -6.89 6.00 20.03
C PHE A 52 -6.72 4.46 20.00
N LYS A 53 -7.84 3.72 20.03
CA LYS A 53 -7.85 2.24 19.99
C LYS A 53 -7.39 1.67 18.64
N GLU A 54 -7.54 2.43 17.56
CA GLU A 54 -7.16 2.05 16.20
C GLU A 54 -5.76 2.53 15.82
N PHE A 55 -5.24 3.50 16.57
CA PHE A 55 -3.97 4.14 16.28
C PHE A 55 -2.78 3.17 16.21
N ARG A 56 -2.73 2.17 17.08
CA ARG A 56 -1.65 1.17 17.03
C ARG A 56 -1.69 0.40 15.70
N ARG A 57 -2.88 -0.08 15.33
CA ARG A 57 -3.12 -0.78 14.06
C ARG A 57 -2.76 0.12 12.87
N PHE A 58 -3.10 1.40 12.94
CA PHE A 58 -2.72 2.38 11.92
C PHE A 58 -1.20 2.45 11.71
N LEU A 59 -0.40 2.52 12.77
CA LEU A 59 1.06 2.57 12.64
C LEU A 59 1.64 1.29 12.03
N ASP A 60 1.15 0.13 12.46
CA ASP A 60 1.60 -1.16 11.93
C ASP A 60 1.25 -1.28 10.43
N LEU A 61 0.05 -0.85 10.04
CA LEU A 61 -0.38 -0.80 8.64
C LEU A 61 0.38 0.26 7.84
N LEU A 62 0.71 1.41 8.43
CA LEU A 62 1.48 2.45 7.76
C LEU A 62 2.85 1.94 7.36
N TYR A 63 3.54 1.24 8.27
CA TYR A 63 4.82 0.62 7.95
C TYR A 63 4.68 -0.45 6.87
N TYR A 64 3.68 -1.33 7.01
CA TYR A 64 3.43 -2.41 6.06
C TYR A 64 3.13 -1.89 4.65
N TYR A 65 2.20 -0.94 4.49
CA TYR A 65 1.88 -0.39 3.17
C TYR A 65 3.02 0.42 2.55
N ASN A 66 3.91 1.03 3.34
CA ASN A 66 5.12 1.64 2.81
C ASN A 66 6.08 0.59 2.24
N GLN A 67 6.29 -0.53 2.93
CA GLN A 67 7.08 -1.66 2.40
C GLN A 67 6.49 -2.20 1.08
N LEU A 68 5.17 -2.35 1.00
CA LEU A 68 4.50 -2.77 -0.24
C LEU A 68 4.70 -1.76 -1.38
N SER A 69 4.76 -0.47 -1.05
CA SER A 69 5.00 0.55 -2.06
C SER A 69 6.44 0.63 -2.51
N ASP A 70 7.40 0.33 -1.64
CA ASP A 70 8.80 0.21 -2.04
C ASP A 70 8.97 -0.96 -3.01
N LEU A 71 8.27 -2.07 -2.76
CA LEU A 71 8.20 -3.21 -3.67
C LEU A 71 7.51 -2.86 -4.99
N PHE A 72 6.38 -2.14 -4.92
CA PHE A 72 5.70 -1.65 -6.12
C PHE A 72 6.61 -0.74 -6.96
N GLY A 73 7.34 0.18 -6.32
CA GLY A 73 8.29 1.07 -6.99
C GLY A 73 9.49 0.36 -7.61
N GLN A 74 9.87 -0.81 -7.11
CA GLN A 74 10.89 -1.66 -7.75
C GLN A 74 10.36 -2.33 -9.02
N LEU A 75 9.06 -2.62 -9.10
CA LEU A 75 8.41 -3.19 -10.28
C LEU A 75 8.13 -2.13 -11.33
N ASP A 76 7.58 -0.98 -10.92
CA ASP A 76 7.23 0.17 -11.74
C ASP A 76 8.49 0.94 -12.19
N SER A 77 9.22 0.35 -13.14
CA SER A 77 10.49 0.87 -13.65
C SER A 77 10.35 2.20 -14.39
N ASN A 78 9.23 2.39 -15.11
CA ASN A 78 8.97 3.63 -15.85
C ASN A 78 8.31 4.73 -15.00
N LYS A 79 7.90 4.41 -13.77
CA LYS A 79 7.26 5.31 -12.78
C LYS A 79 5.93 5.88 -13.27
N ASP A 80 5.18 5.12 -14.06
CA ASP A 80 3.86 5.53 -14.55
C ASP A 80 2.72 5.23 -13.56
N LYS A 81 3.08 4.70 -12.38
CA LYS A 81 2.20 4.30 -11.27
C LYS A 81 1.36 3.06 -11.57
N ARG A 82 1.79 2.24 -12.53
CA ARG A 82 1.15 0.99 -12.93
C ARG A 82 2.24 0.01 -13.29
N ILE A 83 1.93 -1.28 -13.22
CA ILE A 83 2.87 -2.32 -13.63
C ILE A 83 2.33 -2.93 -14.91
N SER A 84 3.07 -2.70 -15.99
CA SER A 84 2.82 -3.36 -17.28
C SER A 84 3.20 -4.84 -17.20
N PHE A 85 2.69 -5.66 -18.13
CA PHE A 85 3.08 -7.07 -18.21
C PHE A 85 4.60 -7.26 -18.38
N ASN A 86 5.28 -6.33 -19.06
CA ASN A 86 6.72 -6.40 -19.27
C ASN A 86 7.51 -6.10 -17.98
N GLU A 87 7.03 -5.17 -17.16
CA GLU A 87 7.59 -4.88 -15.84
C GLU A 87 7.36 -6.04 -14.87
N PHE A 88 6.13 -6.56 -14.83
CA PHE A 88 5.81 -7.77 -14.08
C PHE A 88 6.71 -8.94 -14.46
N LYS A 89 6.88 -9.20 -15.77
CA LYS A 89 7.76 -10.26 -16.26
C LYS A 89 9.22 -10.10 -15.83
N LYS A 90 9.70 -8.89 -15.59
CA LYS A 90 11.07 -8.64 -15.14
C LYS A 90 11.24 -8.75 -13.63
N GLY A 91 10.18 -8.50 -12.86
CA GLY A 91 10.24 -8.42 -11.40
C GLY A 91 9.34 -9.39 -10.65
N HIS A 92 8.72 -10.38 -11.31
CA HIS A 92 7.82 -11.35 -10.68
C HIS A 92 8.44 -12.07 -9.47
N GLU A 93 9.77 -12.23 -9.46
CA GLU A 93 10.49 -12.84 -8.34
C GLU A 93 10.40 -11.98 -7.05
N LEU A 94 10.33 -10.65 -7.18
CA LEU A 94 10.24 -9.73 -6.05
C LEU A 94 8.93 -9.89 -5.27
N ILE A 95 7.87 -10.35 -5.93
CA ILE A 95 6.57 -10.64 -5.31
C ILE A 95 6.43 -12.13 -4.92
N GLY A 96 7.51 -12.89 -4.95
CA GLY A 96 7.53 -14.30 -4.54
C GLY A 96 7.05 -15.28 -5.61
N TYR A 97 6.86 -14.85 -6.86
CA TYR A 97 6.47 -15.73 -7.95
C TYR A 97 7.72 -16.26 -8.66
N SER A 98 7.97 -17.58 -8.63
CA SER A 98 9.20 -18.19 -9.16
C SER A 98 9.06 -18.77 -10.57
N CYS A 99 7.86 -18.86 -11.13
CA CYS A 99 7.66 -19.41 -12.47
C CYS A 99 8.04 -18.40 -13.55
N THR A 100 8.85 -18.82 -14.52
CA THR A 100 9.35 -18.00 -15.62
C THR A 100 8.65 -18.27 -16.96
N ASP A 101 7.73 -19.25 -16.99
CA ASP A 101 6.96 -19.57 -18.20
C ASP A 101 6.04 -18.41 -18.61
N GLY A 102 6.04 -18.09 -19.90
CA GLY A 102 5.31 -16.94 -20.42
C GLY A 102 3.78 -17.07 -20.29
N ASN A 103 3.24 -18.28 -20.38
CA ASN A 103 1.80 -18.51 -20.20
C ASN A 103 1.42 -18.44 -18.72
N SER A 104 2.21 -19.04 -17.84
CA SER A 104 2.01 -18.96 -16.38
C SER A 104 2.09 -17.52 -15.89
N LEU A 105 3.10 -16.75 -16.32
CA LEU A 105 3.21 -15.32 -15.99
C LEU A 105 2.01 -14.52 -16.48
N ARG A 106 1.49 -14.80 -17.68
CA ARG A 106 0.32 -14.11 -18.22
C ARG A 106 -0.96 -14.47 -17.46
N GLN A 107 -1.09 -15.71 -16.99
CA GLN A 107 -2.20 -16.13 -16.15
C GLN A 107 -2.15 -15.44 -14.78
N GLU A 108 -0.96 -15.41 -14.17
CA GLU A 108 -0.79 -14.77 -12.87
C GLU A 108 -0.99 -13.26 -12.94
N PHE A 109 -0.46 -12.60 -13.99
CA PHE A 109 -0.72 -11.20 -14.23
C PHE A 109 -2.22 -10.89 -14.30
N LYS A 110 -2.99 -11.72 -15.01
CA LYS A 110 -4.46 -11.57 -15.09
C LYS A 110 -5.18 -11.84 -13.77
N ARG A 111 -4.61 -12.70 -12.91
CA ARG A 111 -5.14 -12.97 -11.57
C ARG A 111 -4.96 -11.75 -10.66
N ILE A 112 -3.86 -11.02 -10.82
CA ILE A 112 -3.56 -9.80 -10.08
C ILE A 112 -4.35 -8.61 -10.63
N ASP A 113 -4.44 -8.46 -11.96
CA ASP A 113 -5.25 -7.44 -12.65
C ASP A 113 -6.76 -7.75 -12.56
N THR A 114 -7.29 -7.57 -11.35
CA THR A 114 -8.69 -7.84 -10.99
C THR A 114 -9.68 -6.90 -11.67
N ASN A 115 -9.26 -5.66 -11.98
CA ASN A 115 -10.10 -4.70 -12.69
C ASN A 115 -10.06 -4.88 -14.22
N HIS A 116 -9.19 -5.77 -14.73
CA HIS A 116 -9.00 -6.08 -16.15
C HIS A 116 -8.63 -4.85 -16.99
N GLY A 117 -7.90 -3.91 -16.40
CA GLY A 117 -7.43 -2.69 -17.04
C GLY A 117 -6.22 -2.92 -17.94
N GLY A 118 -5.62 -4.11 -17.90
CA GLY A 118 -4.41 -4.48 -18.64
C GLY A 118 -3.12 -4.05 -17.94
N TYR A 119 -3.23 -3.51 -16.73
CA TYR A 119 -2.12 -3.06 -15.89
C TYR A 119 -2.42 -3.43 -14.45
N ILE A 120 -1.39 -3.79 -13.70
CA ILE A 120 -1.52 -4.03 -12.26
C ILE A 120 -1.34 -2.69 -11.53
N LEU A 121 -2.35 -2.29 -10.75
CA LEU A 121 -2.30 -1.09 -9.91
C LEU A 121 -1.74 -1.40 -8.51
N PHE A 122 -1.30 -0.37 -7.79
CA PHE A 122 -0.78 -0.50 -6.42
C PHE A 122 -1.73 -1.27 -5.50
N ASP A 123 -3.02 -0.97 -5.62
CA ASP A 123 -4.09 -1.59 -4.83
C ASP A 123 -4.21 -3.09 -5.08
N GLU A 124 -3.99 -3.51 -6.33
CA GLU A 124 -4.05 -4.90 -6.75
C GLU A 124 -2.82 -5.69 -6.29
N VAL A 125 -1.63 -5.08 -6.37
CA VAL A 125 -0.41 -5.64 -5.76
C VAL A 125 -0.59 -5.80 -4.26
N CYS A 126 -1.14 -4.80 -3.57
CA CYS A 126 -1.37 -4.88 -2.14
C CYS A 126 -2.29 -6.05 -1.78
N LEU A 127 -3.43 -6.17 -2.46
CA LEU A 127 -4.38 -7.27 -2.23
C LEU A 127 -3.73 -8.63 -2.51
N TYR A 128 -2.95 -8.73 -3.57
CA TYR A 128 -2.22 -9.94 -3.89
C TYR A 128 -1.24 -10.34 -2.77
N LEU A 129 -0.37 -9.43 -2.35
CA LEU A 129 0.67 -9.73 -1.36
C LEU A 129 0.08 -10.04 0.02
N ILE A 130 -0.99 -9.34 0.41
CA ILE A 130 -1.72 -9.61 1.65
C ILE A 130 -2.29 -11.05 1.65
N CYS A 131 -2.85 -11.49 0.51
CA CYS A 131 -3.48 -12.81 0.42
C CYS A 131 -2.51 -13.98 0.20
N ASN A 132 -1.30 -13.73 -0.33
CA ASN A 132 -0.39 -14.80 -0.77
C ASN A 132 0.92 -14.88 0.05
N ILE A 133 1.20 -13.92 0.95
CA ILE A 133 2.41 -13.90 1.80
C ILE A 133 2.03 -13.96 3.30
N SER A 134 1.07 -14.82 3.66
CA SER A 134 0.70 -15.09 5.06
C SER A 134 1.49 -16.25 5.65
#